data_AF-A0ABD7EFP5-F1
#
_entry.id   AF-A0ABD7EFP5-F1
#
_cell.length_a   1.000
_cell.length_b   1.000
_cell.length_c   1.000
_cell.angle_alpha   90.00
_cell.angle_beta   90.00
_cell.angle_gamma   90.00
#
_symmetry.space_group_name_H-M   'P 1'
#
loop_
_entity.id
_entity.type
_entity.pdbx_description
1 polymer ?
#
loop_
_entity_poly.entity_id
_entity_poly.type
_entity_poly.pdbx_seq_one_letter_code
_entity_poly.pdbx_strand_id
1 'polypeptide(L)'
;MNLSNFDWKTYLAKIQRQSYLAIGGAIFLFFCICAGGVWYFYEQKESAKEVERKRQEQELANKIKSINDYYADILSGSSATKAIDIFLGINQSSVPLSLSGFNLDLYSCDVNSCTFSYSTTNEKIFNVQEVDFLGEYYKANISEKGLEYQISQSPLADNDLREKYNSMEDISVADCSELVNYVHSFNSLTSDSKGKIVLSGYPDSSISSVEDVLPEIKKKYGFKNVQWSTTLPNDILSVTSFLSRQAYKESFRVNKIEKKQSSEIEISGKLLCAI
;
A
#
# COMPACT_ATOMS: atom_id res chain seq x y z
N MET A 1 -14.52 39.15 96.11
CA MET A 1 -14.58 38.78 94.68
C MET A 1 -13.68 37.57 94.48
N ASN A 2 -14.26 36.45 94.04
CA ASN A 2 -13.58 35.17 93.83
C ASN A 2 -12.46 35.31 92.78
N LEU A 3 -11.23 34.96 93.14
CA LEU A 3 -10.19 34.59 92.19
C LEU A 3 -9.74 33.17 92.56
N SER A 4 -10.38 32.24 91.88
CA SER A 4 -10.17 30.80 91.91
C SER A 4 -8.71 30.39 91.74
N ASN A 5 -8.31 29.36 92.49
CA ASN A 5 -7.13 28.54 92.27
C ASN A 5 -6.82 28.33 90.79
N PHE A 6 -5.80 29.03 90.28
CA PHE A 6 -5.24 28.77 88.97
C PHE A 6 -4.03 27.85 89.15
N ASP A 7 -4.24 26.54 89.00
CA ASP A 7 -3.19 25.54 89.08
C ASP A 7 -2.32 25.57 87.82
N TRP A 8 -1.29 26.40 87.89
CA TRP A 8 -0.34 26.67 86.80
C TRP A 8 0.44 25.42 86.34
N LYS A 9 0.56 24.39 87.20
CA LYS A 9 1.28 23.14 86.86
C LYS A 9 0.49 22.26 85.90
N THR A 10 -0.83 22.14 86.07
CA THR A 10 -1.70 21.42 85.14
C THR A 10 -1.81 22.16 83.80
N TYR A 11 -1.73 23.48 83.80
CA TYR A 11 -1.74 24.31 82.59
C TYR A 11 -0.44 24.16 81.76
N LEU A 12 0.73 24.17 82.41
CA LEU A 12 2.02 23.93 81.75
C LEU A 12 2.13 22.49 81.20
N ALA A 13 1.69 21.49 81.94
CA ALA A 13 1.69 20.10 81.48
C ALA A 13 0.76 19.89 80.25
N LYS A 14 -0.36 20.62 80.18
CA LYS A 14 -1.28 20.60 79.03
C LYS A 14 -0.67 21.27 77.79
N ILE A 15 0.01 22.40 77.96
CA ILE A 15 0.74 23.10 76.89
C ILE A 15 1.91 22.25 76.39
N GLN A 16 2.64 21.57 77.28
CA GLN A 16 3.75 20.70 76.93
C GLN A 16 3.27 19.46 76.16
N ARG A 17 2.15 18.85 76.56
CA ARG A 17 1.56 17.70 75.85
C ARG A 17 0.95 18.09 74.50
N GLN A 18 0.33 19.27 74.39
CA GLN A 18 -0.18 19.80 73.12
C GLN A 18 0.93 20.20 72.15
N SER A 19 2.05 20.74 72.65
CA SER A 19 3.22 21.05 71.81
C SER A 19 3.94 19.79 71.32
N TYR A 20 4.08 18.75 72.15
CA TYR A 20 4.60 17.45 71.67
C TYR A 20 3.71 16.80 70.60
N LEU A 21 2.38 16.88 70.75
CA LEU A 21 1.44 16.40 69.73
C LEU A 21 1.51 17.23 68.44
N ALA A 22 1.66 18.55 68.55
CA ALA A 22 1.81 19.44 67.39
C ALA A 22 3.15 19.21 66.66
N ILE A 23 4.24 19.04 67.40
CA ILE A 23 5.58 18.74 66.84
C ILE A 23 5.59 17.35 66.20
N GLY A 24 5.05 16.33 66.89
CA GLY A 24 4.93 14.98 66.34
C GLY A 24 4.06 14.94 65.08
N GLY A 25 2.94 15.66 65.07
CA GLY A 25 2.08 15.82 63.89
C GLY A 25 2.79 16.52 62.73
N ALA A 26 3.54 17.58 63.00
CA ALA A 26 4.30 18.32 61.97
C ALA A 26 5.42 17.46 61.37
N ILE A 27 6.15 16.71 62.19
CA ILE A 27 7.21 15.79 61.73
C ILE A 27 6.60 14.68 60.86
N PHE A 28 5.48 14.08 61.29
CA PHE A 28 4.78 13.06 60.51
C PHE A 28 4.33 13.60 59.16
N LEU A 29 3.74 14.80 59.13
CA LEU A 29 3.28 15.43 57.89
C LEU A 29 4.45 15.76 56.94
N PHE A 30 5.59 16.19 57.50
CA PHE A 30 6.82 16.39 56.73
C PHE A 30 7.34 15.08 56.12
N PHE A 31 7.37 13.98 56.88
CA PHE A 31 7.76 12.68 56.34
C PHE A 31 6.81 12.17 55.25
N CYS A 32 5.49 12.37 55.40
CA CYS A 32 4.52 12.03 54.35
C CYS A 32 4.74 12.81 53.06
N ILE A 33 5.02 14.12 53.15
CA ILE A 33 5.29 14.96 51.97
C ILE A 33 6.61 14.55 51.29
N CYS A 34 7.67 14.32 52.06
CA CYS A 34 8.95 13.88 51.51
C CYS A 34 8.86 12.50 50.86
N ALA A 35 8.22 11.52 51.51
CA ALA A 35 8.05 10.18 50.97
C ALA A 35 7.15 10.17 49.72
N GLY A 36 6.03 10.91 49.75
CA GLY A 36 5.12 11.03 48.61
C GLY A 36 5.75 11.74 47.41
N GLY A 37 6.53 12.79 47.65
CA GLY A 37 7.24 13.52 46.58
C GLY A 37 8.34 12.68 45.91
N VAL A 38 9.08 11.88 46.69
CA VAL A 38 10.10 10.97 46.14
C VAL A 38 9.44 9.86 45.31
N TRP A 39 8.37 9.25 45.81
CA TRP A 39 7.66 8.21 45.07
C TRP A 39 7.09 8.75 43.76
N TYR A 40 6.39 9.90 43.80
CA TYR A 40 5.86 10.55 42.60
C TYR A 40 6.95 10.85 41.55
N PHE A 41 8.13 11.29 41.97
CA PHE A 41 9.25 11.54 41.07
C PHE A 41 9.83 10.27 40.43
N TYR A 42 9.90 9.16 41.18
CA TYR A 42 10.33 7.87 40.63
C TYR A 42 9.30 7.30 39.65
N GLU A 43 8.02 7.35 39.99
CA GLU A 43 6.92 6.90 39.11
C GLU A 43 6.85 7.75 37.83
N GLN A 44 7.08 9.06 37.91
CA GLN A 44 7.16 9.93 36.74
C GLN A 44 8.36 9.58 35.84
N LYS A 45 9.52 9.24 36.42
CA LYS A 45 10.69 8.81 35.64
C LYS A 45 10.49 7.44 34.99
N GLU A 46 9.85 6.51 35.68
CA GLU A 46 9.59 5.17 35.18
C GLU A 46 8.53 5.19 34.07
N SER A 47 7.43 5.91 34.27
CA SER A 47 6.41 6.13 33.24
C SER A 47 6.97 6.86 32.01
N ALA A 48 7.84 7.87 32.19
CA ALA A 48 8.50 8.53 31.07
C ALA A 48 9.39 7.56 30.25
N LYS A 49 10.13 6.66 30.91
CA LYS A 49 10.92 5.63 30.23
C LYS A 49 10.05 4.61 29.50
N GLU A 50 8.93 4.20 30.08
CA GLU A 50 8.03 3.25 29.45
C GLU A 50 7.31 3.87 28.25
N VAL A 51 6.89 5.13 28.34
CA VAL A 51 6.33 5.89 27.21
C VAL A 51 7.34 6.02 26.09
N GLU A 52 8.60 6.34 26.41
CA GLU A 52 9.67 6.43 25.41
C GLU A 52 9.96 5.08 24.76
N ARG A 53 9.98 3.99 25.53
CA ARG A 53 10.14 2.63 24.98
C ARG A 53 8.98 2.28 24.04
N LYS A 54 7.73 2.52 24.46
CA LYS A 54 6.54 2.28 23.61
C LYS A 54 6.58 3.10 22.34
N ARG A 55 7.05 4.35 22.43
CA ARG A 55 7.23 5.21 21.25
C ARG A 55 8.27 4.64 20.30
N GLN A 56 9.42 4.20 20.81
CA GLN A 56 10.47 3.58 19.99
C GLN A 56 9.99 2.27 19.33
N GLU A 57 9.26 1.43 20.07
CA GLU A 57 8.63 0.22 19.53
C GLU A 57 7.62 0.54 18.43
N GLN A 58 6.79 1.58 18.62
CA GLN A 58 5.84 2.04 17.60
C GLN A 58 6.55 2.63 16.37
N GLU A 59 7.60 3.42 16.56
CA GLU A 59 8.40 3.98 15.47
C GLU A 59 9.07 2.86 14.65
N LEU A 60 9.60 1.83 15.32
CA LEU A 60 10.14 0.65 14.65
C LEU A 60 9.06 -0.12 13.88
N ALA A 61 7.92 -0.39 14.52
CA ALA A 61 6.80 -1.08 13.88
C ALA A 61 6.28 -0.31 12.65
N ASN A 62 6.21 1.02 12.73
CA ASN A 62 5.82 1.87 11.61
C ASN A 62 6.83 1.83 10.47
N LYS A 63 8.13 1.83 10.77
CA LYS A 63 9.18 1.70 9.75
C LYS A 63 9.12 0.34 9.06
N ILE A 64 8.98 -0.75 9.80
CA ILE A 64 8.80 -2.10 9.24
C ILE A 64 7.55 -2.15 8.37
N LYS A 65 6.44 -1.60 8.85
CA LYS A 65 5.19 -1.52 8.08
C LYS A 65 5.39 -0.74 6.79
N SER A 66 6.05 0.42 6.80
CA SER A 66 6.29 1.21 5.58
C SER A 66 7.08 0.45 4.53
N ILE A 67 8.03 -0.40 4.94
CA ILE A 67 8.81 -1.24 4.04
C ILE A 67 7.95 -2.34 3.44
N ASN A 68 7.15 -3.02 4.28
CA ASN A 68 6.24 -4.05 3.79
C ASN A 68 5.17 -3.47 2.87
N ASP A 69 4.61 -2.31 3.19
CA ASP A 69 3.63 -1.61 2.36
C ASP A 69 4.27 -1.17 1.03
N TYR A 70 5.51 -0.68 1.05
CA TYR A 70 6.27 -0.36 -0.16
C TYR A 70 6.46 -1.59 -1.05
N TYR A 71 7.00 -2.69 -0.52
CA TYR A 71 7.20 -3.91 -1.31
C TYR A 71 5.89 -4.55 -1.76
N ALA A 72 4.84 -4.51 -0.94
CA ALA A 72 3.51 -4.97 -1.35
C ALA A 72 2.96 -4.16 -2.54
N ASP A 73 3.24 -2.86 -2.58
CA ASP A 73 2.83 -1.97 -3.65
C ASP A 73 3.68 -2.15 -4.92
N ILE A 74 5.01 -2.11 -4.81
CA ILE A 74 5.91 -2.14 -5.99
C ILE A 74 5.96 -3.51 -6.67
N LEU A 75 5.79 -4.59 -5.90
CA LEU A 75 5.78 -5.96 -6.43
C LEU A 75 4.40 -6.40 -6.94
N SER A 76 3.38 -5.54 -6.81
CA SER A 76 2.04 -5.82 -7.33
C SER A 76 1.96 -5.70 -8.85
N GLY A 77 0.96 -6.36 -9.43
CA GLY A 77 0.75 -6.40 -10.87
C GLY A 77 1.32 -7.67 -11.49
N SER A 78 0.90 -7.93 -12.72
CA SER A 78 1.26 -9.16 -13.42
C SER A 78 2.53 -8.99 -14.26
N SER A 79 3.17 -10.12 -14.58
CA SER A 79 4.22 -10.15 -15.59
C SER A 79 3.66 -9.77 -16.97
N ALA A 80 4.53 -9.29 -17.86
CA ALA A 80 4.17 -8.98 -19.25
C ALA A 80 3.48 -10.17 -19.97
N THR A 81 3.92 -11.41 -19.71
CA THR A 81 3.31 -12.62 -20.28
C THR A 81 1.89 -12.81 -19.80
N LYS A 82 1.67 -12.75 -18.48
CA LYS A 82 0.32 -12.91 -17.90
C LYS A 82 -0.61 -11.76 -18.32
N ALA A 83 -0.09 -10.55 -18.51
CA ALA A 83 -0.86 -9.44 -19.08
C ALA A 83 -1.31 -9.71 -20.53
N ILE A 84 -0.51 -10.40 -21.35
CA ILE A 84 -0.92 -10.86 -22.68
C ILE A 84 -2.08 -11.84 -22.56
N ASP A 85 -1.99 -12.83 -21.67
CA ASP A 85 -3.05 -13.83 -21.46
C ASP A 85 -4.35 -13.18 -21.01
N ILE A 86 -4.27 -12.19 -20.12
CA ILE A 86 -5.43 -11.39 -19.67
C ILE A 86 -6.03 -10.63 -20.85
N PHE A 87 -5.20 -9.95 -21.65
CA PHE A 87 -5.68 -9.22 -22.83
C PHE A 87 -6.37 -10.16 -23.84
N LEU A 88 -5.81 -11.35 -24.06
CA LEU A 88 -6.44 -12.39 -24.88
C LEU A 88 -7.78 -12.82 -24.30
N GLY A 89 -7.86 -13.03 -22.98
CA GLY A 89 -9.09 -13.33 -22.27
C GLY A 89 -10.17 -12.25 -22.43
N ILE A 90 -9.80 -10.96 -22.40
CA ILE A 90 -10.73 -9.84 -22.63
C ILE A 90 -11.30 -9.91 -24.05
N ASN A 91 -10.45 -10.19 -25.04
CA ASN A 91 -10.91 -10.27 -26.42
C ASN A 91 -11.79 -11.49 -26.65
N GLN A 92 -11.41 -12.65 -26.12
CA GLN A 92 -12.19 -13.89 -26.24
C GLN A 92 -13.56 -13.78 -25.56
N SER A 93 -13.63 -13.18 -24.37
CA SER A 93 -14.88 -12.99 -23.62
C SER A 93 -15.86 -12.07 -24.34
N SER A 94 -15.35 -11.14 -25.15
CA SER A 94 -16.17 -10.19 -25.90
C SER A 94 -16.87 -10.81 -27.12
N VAL A 95 -16.34 -11.89 -27.71
CA VAL A 95 -16.81 -12.44 -28.99
C VAL A 95 -18.28 -12.88 -28.94
N PRO A 96 -18.75 -13.68 -27.96
CA PRO A 96 -20.15 -14.11 -27.91
C PRO A 96 -21.14 -12.93 -27.78
N LEU A 97 -20.78 -11.93 -26.99
CA LEU A 97 -21.57 -10.71 -26.80
C LEU A 97 -21.62 -9.88 -28.08
N SER A 98 -20.50 -9.74 -28.79
CA SER A 98 -20.45 -9.06 -30.10
C SER A 98 -21.27 -9.76 -31.17
N LEU A 99 -21.27 -11.10 -31.22
CA LEU A 99 -22.14 -11.87 -32.11
C LEU A 99 -23.64 -11.64 -31.80
N SER A 100 -23.95 -11.33 -30.55
CA SER A 100 -25.31 -10.99 -30.10
C SER A 100 -25.67 -9.52 -30.26
N GLY A 101 -24.75 -8.68 -30.75
CA GLY A 101 -24.97 -7.26 -31.03
C GLY A 101 -24.56 -6.29 -29.94
N PHE A 102 -23.75 -6.73 -28.99
CA PHE A 102 -23.14 -5.89 -27.96
C PHE A 102 -21.67 -5.61 -28.28
N ASN A 103 -21.28 -4.35 -28.35
CA ASN A 103 -19.89 -3.97 -28.59
C ASN A 103 -19.19 -3.67 -27.27
N LEU A 104 -17.99 -4.22 -27.07
CA LEU A 104 -17.15 -3.87 -25.94
C LEU A 104 -16.56 -2.46 -26.15
N ASP A 105 -17.20 -1.46 -25.56
CA ASP A 105 -16.82 -0.06 -25.72
C ASP A 105 -15.71 0.34 -24.77
N LEU A 106 -15.85 -0.06 -23.49
CA LEU A 106 -14.94 0.31 -22.43
C LEU A 106 -14.58 -0.92 -21.61
N TYR A 107 -13.33 -0.97 -21.19
CA TYR A 107 -12.92 -1.86 -20.12
C TYR A 107 -11.79 -1.25 -19.32
N SER A 108 -11.75 -1.57 -18.03
CA SER A 108 -10.65 -1.19 -17.15
C SER A 108 -10.36 -2.35 -16.21
N CYS A 109 -9.21 -2.97 -16.41
CA CYS A 109 -8.65 -3.94 -15.48
C CYS A 109 -7.50 -3.28 -14.74
N ASP A 110 -7.59 -3.16 -13.42
CA ASP A 110 -6.47 -2.83 -12.53
C ASP A 110 -6.12 -4.03 -11.62
N VAL A 111 -5.18 -3.90 -10.70
CA VAL A 111 -4.80 -4.98 -9.78
C VAL A 111 -5.90 -5.41 -8.82
N ASN A 112 -6.96 -4.61 -8.64
CA ASN A 112 -8.04 -4.92 -7.72
C ASN A 112 -9.22 -5.54 -8.46
N SER A 113 -9.64 -4.94 -9.57
CA SER A 113 -10.87 -5.32 -10.27
C SER A 113 -10.78 -5.15 -11.79
N CYS A 114 -11.68 -5.82 -12.50
CA CYS A 114 -11.95 -5.58 -13.90
C CYS A 114 -13.39 -5.11 -14.11
N THR A 115 -13.57 -4.11 -14.97
CA THR A 115 -14.87 -3.65 -15.45
C THR A 115 -14.97 -3.82 -16.96
N PHE A 116 -16.13 -4.26 -17.45
CA PHE A 116 -16.44 -4.32 -18.88
C PHE A 116 -17.79 -3.68 -19.13
N SER A 117 -17.83 -2.69 -20.03
CA SER A 117 -19.04 -1.99 -20.45
C SER A 117 -19.30 -2.28 -21.91
N TYR A 118 -20.48 -2.83 -22.17
CA TYR A 118 -20.94 -3.16 -23.50
C TYR A 118 -22.14 -2.29 -23.88
N SER A 119 -22.07 -1.62 -25.02
CA SER A 119 -23.23 -0.90 -25.57
C SER A 119 -24.01 -1.77 -26.54
N THR A 120 -25.31 -1.51 -26.62
CA THR A 120 -26.21 -2.14 -27.59
C THR A 120 -26.27 -1.31 -28.87
N THR A 121 -26.17 -1.96 -30.02
CA THR A 121 -26.57 -1.33 -31.29
C THR A 121 -28.11 -1.32 -31.37
N ASN A 122 -28.70 -0.19 -31.77
CA ASN A 122 -30.16 -0.05 -31.93
C ASN A 122 -30.79 -1.25 -32.67
N GLU A 123 -31.97 -1.68 -32.23
CA GLU A 123 -32.84 -2.71 -32.86
C GLU A 123 -32.52 -4.20 -32.57
N LYS A 124 -31.79 -4.55 -31.50
CA LYS A 124 -31.50 -5.96 -31.16
C LYS A 124 -32.20 -6.49 -29.91
N ILE A 125 -32.42 -7.80 -29.90
CA ILE A 125 -33.07 -8.55 -28.82
C ILE A 125 -32.17 -8.48 -27.57
N PHE A 126 -32.71 -7.91 -26.50
CA PHE A 126 -32.05 -7.88 -25.20
C PHE A 126 -32.10 -9.28 -24.57
N ASN A 127 -31.00 -10.04 -24.65
CA ASN A 127 -30.83 -11.28 -23.91
C ASN A 127 -29.73 -11.08 -22.87
N VAL A 128 -30.03 -11.42 -21.61
CA VAL A 128 -29.07 -11.35 -20.51
C VAL A 128 -28.07 -12.49 -20.70
N GLN A 129 -26.86 -12.13 -21.13
CA GLN A 129 -25.78 -13.09 -21.32
C GLN A 129 -24.79 -12.98 -20.18
N GLU A 130 -24.38 -14.14 -19.68
CA GLU A 130 -23.20 -14.24 -18.82
C GLU A 130 -21.96 -14.08 -19.70
N VAL A 131 -20.92 -13.45 -19.16
CA VAL A 131 -19.62 -13.35 -19.83
C VAL A 131 -18.68 -14.38 -19.22
N ASP A 132 -18.07 -15.20 -20.07
CA ASP A 132 -16.98 -16.10 -19.69
C ASP A 132 -15.67 -15.32 -19.77
N PHE A 133 -15.03 -15.07 -18.63
CA PHE A 133 -13.73 -14.43 -18.58
C PHE A 133 -12.75 -15.31 -17.80
N LEU A 134 -11.77 -15.86 -18.53
CA LEU A 134 -10.75 -16.77 -18.00
C LEU A 134 -11.35 -18.03 -17.33
N GLY A 135 -12.48 -18.54 -17.82
CA GLY A 135 -13.12 -19.77 -17.33
C GLY A 135 -14.17 -19.55 -16.24
N GLU A 136 -14.38 -18.31 -15.81
CA GLU A 136 -15.40 -17.94 -14.82
C GLU A 136 -16.53 -17.13 -15.47
N TYR A 137 -17.77 -17.42 -15.05
CA TYR A 137 -18.96 -16.78 -15.60
C TYR A 137 -19.42 -15.62 -14.72
N TYR A 138 -19.60 -14.45 -15.33
CA TYR A 138 -20.06 -13.24 -14.64
C TYR A 138 -21.40 -12.77 -15.17
N LYS A 139 -22.29 -12.40 -14.24
CA LYS A 139 -23.61 -11.86 -14.56
C LYS A 139 -23.54 -10.37 -14.85
N ALA A 140 -24.32 -9.94 -15.83
CA ALA A 140 -24.43 -8.53 -16.20
C ALA A 140 -25.27 -7.74 -15.20
N ASN A 141 -24.81 -6.52 -14.89
CA ASN A 141 -25.64 -5.44 -14.39
C ASN A 141 -26.23 -4.70 -15.59
N ILE A 142 -27.55 -4.64 -15.66
CA ILE A 142 -28.27 -4.06 -16.79
C ILE A 142 -28.45 -2.56 -16.55
N SER A 143 -28.14 -1.75 -17.56
CA SER A 143 -28.42 -0.32 -17.57
C SER A 143 -29.08 0.10 -18.89
N GLU A 144 -29.57 1.34 -18.96
CA GLU A 144 -30.11 1.91 -20.21
C GLU A 144 -29.06 1.99 -21.33
N LYS A 145 -27.76 2.02 -20.98
CA LYS A 145 -26.65 2.11 -21.93
C LYS A 145 -26.21 0.74 -22.47
N GLY A 146 -26.56 -0.35 -21.77
CA GLY A 146 -26.20 -1.72 -22.14
C GLY A 146 -25.86 -2.61 -20.94
N LEU A 147 -24.83 -3.44 -21.08
CA LEU A 147 -24.44 -4.45 -20.09
C LEU A 147 -23.12 -4.06 -19.40
N GLU A 148 -23.12 -4.07 -18.08
CA GLU A 148 -21.95 -3.79 -17.25
C GLU A 148 -21.55 -5.04 -16.47
N TYR A 149 -20.26 -5.40 -16.50
CA TYR A 149 -19.72 -6.54 -15.75
C TYR A 149 -18.64 -6.05 -14.79
N GLN A 150 -18.72 -6.50 -13.55
CA GLN A 150 -17.76 -6.20 -12.51
C GLN A 150 -17.12 -7.50 -12.01
N ILE A 151 -15.80 -7.56 -12.06
CA ILE A 151 -15.02 -8.68 -11.54
C ILE A 151 -14.22 -8.17 -10.35
N SER A 152 -14.55 -8.66 -9.16
CA SER A 152 -13.94 -8.21 -7.90
C SER A 152 -12.54 -8.73 -7.65
N GLN A 153 -12.12 -9.80 -8.34
CA GLN A 153 -10.78 -10.36 -8.25
C GLN A 153 -10.10 -10.26 -9.60
N SER A 154 -9.28 -9.23 -9.77
CA SER A 154 -8.58 -9.04 -11.03
C SER A 154 -7.52 -10.10 -11.27
N PRO A 155 -7.40 -10.65 -12.50
CA PRO A 155 -6.30 -11.53 -12.85
C PRO A 155 -4.95 -10.81 -12.90
N LEU A 156 -4.92 -9.46 -12.88
CA LEU A 156 -3.71 -8.66 -12.74
C LEU A 156 -3.12 -8.71 -11.31
N ALA A 157 -3.88 -9.19 -10.32
CA ALA A 157 -3.42 -9.42 -8.96
C ALA A 157 -2.49 -10.65 -8.88
N ASP A 158 -1.34 -10.57 -9.55
CA ASP A 158 -0.34 -11.62 -9.46
C ASP A 158 0.42 -11.54 -8.14
N ASN A 159 0.69 -12.71 -7.54
CA ASN A 159 1.39 -12.82 -6.26
C ASN A 159 2.82 -13.36 -6.42
N ASP A 160 3.28 -13.61 -7.65
CA ASP A 160 4.55 -14.25 -7.96
C ASP A 160 5.75 -13.62 -7.23
N LEU A 161 5.93 -12.30 -7.36
CA LEU A 161 7.02 -11.59 -6.69
C LEU A 161 6.79 -11.41 -5.20
N ARG A 162 5.54 -11.28 -4.78
CA ARG A 162 5.20 -11.10 -3.37
C ARG A 162 5.47 -12.37 -2.56
N GLU A 163 5.19 -13.53 -3.14
CA GLU A 163 5.53 -14.84 -2.55
C GLU A 163 7.03 -15.02 -2.42
N LYS A 164 7.81 -14.62 -3.45
CA LYS A 164 9.28 -14.61 -3.39
C LYS A 164 9.81 -13.67 -2.31
N TYR A 165 9.25 -12.47 -2.20
CA TYR A 165 9.60 -11.51 -1.17
C TYR A 165 9.32 -12.07 0.24
N ASN A 166 8.13 -12.64 0.46
CA ASN A 166 7.75 -13.25 1.73
C ASN A 166 8.63 -14.45 2.10
N SER A 167 9.08 -15.20 1.09
CA SER A 167 9.95 -16.37 1.24
C SER A 167 11.44 -16.01 1.26
N MET A 168 11.78 -14.72 1.16
CA MET A 168 13.15 -14.19 1.12
C MET A 168 13.98 -14.73 -0.07
N GLU A 169 13.32 -15.14 -1.14
CA GLU A 169 13.94 -15.63 -2.37
C GLU A 169 14.55 -14.49 -3.18
N ASP A 170 15.48 -14.80 -4.08
CA ASP A 170 16.05 -13.81 -4.99
C ASP A 170 15.01 -13.40 -6.04
N ILE A 171 14.84 -12.09 -6.18
CA ILE A 171 14.02 -11.49 -7.23
C ILE A 171 14.98 -10.80 -8.18
N SER A 172 15.15 -11.37 -9.36
CA SER A 172 16.00 -10.80 -10.41
C SER A 172 15.30 -9.60 -11.04
N VAL A 173 15.97 -8.47 -11.06
CA VAL A 173 15.57 -7.24 -11.76
C VAL A 173 16.80 -6.66 -12.47
N ALA A 174 16.56 -5.82 -13.47
CA ALA A 174 17.64 -5.14 -14.19
C ALA A 174 18.28 -4.04 -13.34
N ASP A 175 19.49 -3.63 -13.72
CA ASP A 175 20.11 -2.41 -13.22
C ASP A 175 19.30 -1.18 -13.64
N CYS A 176 19.15 -0.20 -12.75
CA CYS A 176 18.34 0.99 -13.02
C CYS A 176 18.87 1.83 -14.19
N SER A 177 20.19 1.93 -14.36
CA SER A 177 20.80 2.65 -15.47
C SER A 177 20.59 1.91 -16.79
N GLU A 178 20.73 0.59 -16.80
CA GLU A 178 20.46 -0.24 -17.98
C GLU A 178 18.99 -0.16 -18.40
N LEU A 179 18.07 -0.22 -17.44
CA LEU A 179 16.63 -0.17 -17.71
C LEU A 179 16.19 1.19 -18.27
N VAL A 180 16.67 2.30 -17.70
CA VAL A 180 16.38 3.65 -18.20
C VAL A 180 17.01 3.86 -19.58
N ASN A 181 18.25 3.44 -19.79
CA ASN A 181 18.91 3.49 -21.09
C ASN A 181 18.18 2.65 -22.15
N TYR A 182 17.68 1.48 -21.76
CA TYR A 182 16.84 0.64 -22.61
C TYR A 182 15.57 1.39 -23.03
N VAL A 183 14.83 1.98 -22.09
CA VAL A 183 13.61 2.73 -22.41
C VAL A 183 13.89 3.89 -23.37
N HIS A 184 14.95 4.67 -23.13
CA HIS A 184 15.34 5.74 -24.06
C HIS A 184 15.71 5.22 -25.45
N SER A 185 16.49 4.14 -25.51
CA SER A 185 16.90 3.52 -26.77
C SER A 185 15.69 2.96 -27.53
N PHE A 186 14.81 2.24 -26.84
CA PHE A 186 13.56 1.70 -27.38
C PHE A 186 12.66 2.81 -27.95
N ASN A 187 12.50 3.90 -27.19
CA ASN A 187 11.70 5.05 -27.63
C ASN A 187 12.33 5.79 -28.82
N SER A 188 13.65 5.79 -28.95
CA SER A 188 14.36 6.39 -30.10
C SER A 188 14.16 5.59 -31.38
N LEU A 189 14.00 4.26 -31.28
CA LEU A 189 13.74 3.36 -32.40
C LEU A 189 12.26 3.27 -32.75
N THR A 190 11.37 3.72 -31.86
CA THR A 190 9.92 3.71 -32.09
C THR A 190 9.51 5.00 -32.80
N SER A 191 9.21 4.90 -34.09
CA SER A 191 8.83 6.04 -34.93
C SER A 191 7.44 6.59 -34.60
N ASP A 192 6.49 5.71 -34.24
CA ASP A 192 5.16 6.11 -33.80
C ASP A 192 5.23 6.66 -32.36
N SER A 193 4.53 7.75 -32.10
CA SER A 193 4.31 8.20 -30.72
C SER A 193 3.55 7.16 -29.89
N LYS A 194 2.71 6.35 -30.55
CA LYS A 194 2.03 5.20 -29.97
C LYS A 194 3.02 4.05 -29.84
N GLY A 195 2.98 3.34 -28.71
CA GLY A 195 3.94 2.29 -28.39
C GLY A 195 5.28 2.78 -27.82
N LYS A 196 5.42 4.07 -27.53
CA LYS A 196 6.51 4.57 -26.68
C LYS A 196 6.19 4.35 -25.21
N ILE A 197 7.22 4.04 -24.44
CA ILE A 197 7.13 3.92 -22.98
C ILE A 197 7.30 5.30 -22.36
N VAL A 198 6.28 5.77 -21.66
CA VAL A 198 6.34 7.03 -20.91
C VAL A 198 6.64 6.71 -19.46
N LEU A 199 7.71 7.28 -18.91
CA LEU A 199 8.05 7.17 -17.50
C LEU A 199 7.57 8.40 -16.75
N SER A 200 7.04 8.22 -15.54
CA SER A 200 6.63 9.33 -14.67
C SER A 200 7.81 10.14 -14.10
N GLY A 201 9.02 9.59 -14.18
CA GLY A 201 10.25 10.19 -13.66
C GLY A 201 11.43 9.23 -13.77
N TYR A 202 12.38 9.35 -12.84
CA TYR A 202 13.47 8.38 -12.67
C TYR A 202 13.11 7.35 -11.58
N PRO A 203 13.65 6.11 -11.66
CA PRO A 203 13.44 5.11 -10.61
C PRO A 203 13.89 5.60 -9.23
N ASP A 204 13.00 5.48 -8.25
CA ASP A 204 13.29 5.87 -6.87
C ASP A 204 12.66 4.94 -5.81
N SER A 205 13.07 5.12 -4.56
CA SER A 205 12.57 4.37 -3.41
C SER A 205 12.26 5.30 -2.24
N SER A 206 10.99 5.30 -1.82
CA SER A 206 10.53 6.05 -0.65
C SER A 206 11.04 5.47 0.67
N ILE A 207 11.56 4.23 0.65
CA ILE A 207 12.05 3.53 1.84
C ILE A 207 13.57 3.42 1.93
N SER A 208 14.31 3.98 0.96
CA SER A 208 15.79 3.97 0.92
C SER A 208 16.43 4.39 2.25
N SER A 209 16.02 5.54 2.80
CA SER A 209 16.53 6.05 4.08
C SER A 209 16.19 5.20 5.31
N VAL A 210 15.18 4.34 5.21
CA VAL A 210 14.70 3.48 6.30
C VAL A 210 15.30 2.08 6.21
N GLU A 211 15.36 1.51 5.01
CA GLU A 211 15.90 0.18 4.73
C GLU A 211 17.40 0.08 5.05
N ASP A 212 18.16 1.15 4.81
CA ASP A 212 19.59 1.19 5.10
C ASP A 212 19.91 1.12 6.59
N VAL A 213 19.02 1.65 7.43
CA VAL A 213 19.27 1.85 8.87
C VAL A 213 18.75 0.69 9.72
N LEU A 214 17.86 -0.16 9.19
CA LEU A 214 17.29 -1.28 9.94
C LEU A 214 18.12 -2.57 9.77
N PRO A 215 18.90 -3.00 10.79
CA PRO A 215 19.68 -4.23 10.73
C PRO A 215 18.82 -5.50 10.82
N GLU A 216 17.56 -5.38 11.25
CA GLU A 216 16.63 -6.50 11.45
C GLU A 216 16.02 -7.02 10.14
N ILE A 217 16.20 -6.30 9.03
CA ILE A 217 15.74 -6.73 7.70
C ILE A 217 16.76 -7.75 7.18
N LYS A 218 16.38 -9.03 7.23
CA LYS A 218 17.23 -10.16 6.83
C LYS A 218 17.73 -10.08 5.39
N LYS A 219 16.98 -9.42 4.50
CA LYS A 219 17.33 -9.26 3.10
C LYS A 219 16.89 -7.89 2.59
N LYS A 220 17.88 -7.07 2.23
CA LYS A 220 17.66 -5.76 1.60
C LYS A 220 17.62 -5.98 0.10
N TYR A 221 16.48 -5.74 -0.53
CA TYR A 221 16.36 -5.87 -1.98
C TYR A 221 16.82 -4.58 -2.67
N GLY A 222 16.73 -3.43 -1.99
CA GLY A 222 17.19 -2.15 -2.53
C GLY A 222 16.46 -1.74 -3.81
N PHE A 223 15.22 -2.21 -4.00
CA PHE A 223 14.50 -1.97 -5.23
C PHE A 223 14.07 -0.50 -5.32
N LYS A 224 14.23 0.01 -6.53
CA LYS A 224 13.66 1.28 -6.99
C LYS A 224 12.57 0.97 -7.98
N ASN A 225 11.60 1.88 -8.08
CA ASN A 225 10.54 1.76 -9.06
C ASN A 225 10.22 3.09 -9.72
N VAL A 226 9.61 3.00 -10.90
CA VAL A 226 9.01 4.12 -11.61
C VAL A 226 7.74 3.66 -12.31
N GLN A 227 6.73 4.54 -12.37
CA GLN A 227 5.53 4.25 -13.12
C GLN A 227 5.79 4.42 -14.62
N TRP A 228 5.32 3.43 -15.39
CA TRP A 228 5.36 3.48 -16.84
C TRP A 228 3.96 3.36 -17.43
N SER A 229 3.78 3.94 -18.61
CA SER A 229 2.58 3.75 -19.43
C SER A 229 2.91 3.73 -20.91
N THR A 230 2.00 3.16 -21.70
CA THR A 230 2.03 3.20 -23.16
C THR A 230 0.60 3.24 -23.69
N THR A 231 0.44 3.82 -24.87
CA THR A 231 -0.82 3.76 -25.62
C THR A 231 -0.59 2.93 -26.87
N LEU A 232 -1.45 1.94 -27.09
CA LEU A 232 -1.39 1.01 -28.21
C LEU A 232 -2.74 0.96 -28.92
N PRO A 233 -2.81 0.60 -30.21
CA PRO A 233 -4.08 0.25 -30.82
C PRO A 233 -4.72 -0.94 -30.10
N ASN A 234 -6.06 -0.97 -30.02
CA ASN A 234 -6.82 -2.07 -29.42
C ASN A 234 -6.85 -3.29 -30.34
N ASP A 235 -5.70 -3.92 -30.54
CA ASP A 235 -5.56 -5.15 -31.30
C ASP A 235 -4.54 -6.11 -30.66
N ILE A 236 -4.84 -7.41 -30.75
CA ILE A 236 -4.05 -8.49 -30.13
C ILE A 236 -2.60 -8.49 -30.61
N LEU A 237 -2.35 -8.18 -31.88
CA LEU A 237 -1.01 -8.25 -32.45
C LEU A 237 -0.13 -7.13 -31.89
N SER A 238 -0.64 -5.90 -31.83
CA SER A 238 0.09 -4.76 -31.27
C SER A 238 0.43 -4.96 -29.80
N VAL A 239 -0.54 -5.41 -28.99
CA VAL A 239 -0.32 -5.65 -27.55
C VAL A 239 0.67 -6.77 -27.32
N THR A 240 0.47 -7.90 -27.99
CA THR A 240 1.35 -9.07 -27.85
C THR A 240 2.76 -8.74 -28.34
N SER A 241 2.89 -8.05 -29.48
CA SER A 241 4.18 -7.62 -30.02
C SER A 241 4.90 -6.67 -29.06
N PHE A 242 4.19 -5.68 -28.52
CA PHE A 242 4.75 -4.72 -27.58
C PHE A 242 5.21 -5.40 -26.29
N LEU A 243 4.38 -6.19 -25.62
CA LEU A 243 4.74 -6.82 -24.35
C LEU A 243 5.80 -7.92 -24.53
N SER A 244 5.76 -8.67 -25.63
CA SER A 244 6.70 -9.76 -25.89
C SER A 244 8.09 -9.29 -26.32
N ARG A 245 8.23 -8.08 -26.88
CA ARG A 245 9.53 -7.57 -27.33
C ARG A 245 10.32 -6.83 -26.26
N GLN A 246 9.74 -6.63 -25.07
CA GLN A 246 10.43 -5.91 -24.01
C GLN A 246 11.67 -6.68 -23.57
N ALA A 247 12.82 -6.00 -23.53
CA ALA A 247 13.97 -6.48 -22.77
C ALA A 247 13.66 -6.33 -21.27
N TYR A 248 14.34 -7.11 -20.44
CA TYR A 248 14.17 -7.08 -18.98
C TYR A 248 12.72 -7.30 -18.52
N LYS A 249 12.03 -8.29 -19.11
CA LYS A 249 10.59 -8.55 -18.86
C LYS A 249 10.27 -8.78 -17.38
N GLU A 250 11.21 -9.34 -16.63
CA GLU A 250 11.15 -9.54 -15.19
C GLU A 250 11.01 -8.23 -14.40
N SER A 251 11.48 -7.13 -14.97
CA SER A 251 11.42 -5.78 -14.40
C SER A 251 10.10 -5.05 -14.73
N PHE A 252 9.33 -5.52 -15.71
CA PHE A 252 8.04 -4.93 -16.08
C PHE A 252 6.89 -5.58 -15.31
N ARG A 253 6.21 -4.78 -14.50
CA ARG A 253 4.93 -5.11 -13.88
C ARG A 253 3.82 -4.35 -14.58
N VAL A 254 2.76 -5.06 -14.95
CA VAL A 254 1.54 -4.49 -15.53
C VAL A 254 0.50 -4.40 -14.43
N ASN A 255 0.07 -3.19 -14.09
CA ASN A 255 -0.90 -2.95 -13.03
C ASN A 255 -2.26 -2.58 -13.57
N LYS A 256 -2.34 -2.06 -14.81
CA LYS A 256 -3.60 -1.64 -15.41
C LYS A 256 -3.61 -1.77 -16.93
N ILE A 257 -4.72 -2.24 -17.47
CA ILE A 257 -5.05 -2.29 -18.90
C ILE A 257 -6.43 -1.64 -19.06
N GLU A 258 -6.51 -0.57 -19.83
CA GLU A 258 -7.73 0.21 -19.99
C GLU A 258 -7.98 0.54 -21.46
N LYS A 259 -9.21 0.33 -21.92
CA LYS A 259 -9.73 0.90 -23.16
C LYS A 259 -10.73 1.98 -22.82
N LYS A 260 -10.42 3.20 -23.23
CA LYS A 260 -11.37 4.33 -23.25
C LYS A 260 -12.17 4.26 -24.55
N GLN A 261 -13.16 5.14 -24.78
CA GLN A 261 -14.03 5.11 -25.98
C GLN A 261 -13.30 5.25 -27.33
N SER A 262 -11.96 5.31 -27.32
CA SER A 262 -11.10 5.27 -28.49
C SER A 262 -10.85 3.85 -29.01
N SER A 263 -10.29 3.76 -30.20
CA SER A 263 -9.74 2.52 -30.77
C SER A 263 -8.39 2.13 -30.13
N GLU A 264 -8.06 2.70 -28.98
CA GLU A 264 -6.75 2.62 -28.35
C GLU A 264 -6.91 2.12 -26.92
N ILE A 265 -5.83 1.53 -26.43
CA ILE A 265 -5.72 1.02 -25.07
C ILE A 265 -4.52 1.66 -24.40
N GLU A 266 -4.67 1.91 -23.11
CA GLU A 266 -3.63 2.36 -22.23
C GLU A 266 -3.20 1.18 -21.36
N ILE A 267 -1.92 0.81 -21.45
CA ILE A 267 -1.31 -0.17 -20.57
C ILE A 267 -0.35 0.57 -19.65
N SER A 268 -0.43 0.32 -18.36
CA SER A 268 0.45 0.95 -17.39
C SER A 268 0.82 0.01 -16.24
N GLY A 269 1.90 0.34 -15.57
CA GLY A 269 2.32 -0.34 -14.37
C GLY A 269 3.62 0.20 -13.82
N LYS A 270 4.41 -0.67 -13.19
CA LYS A 270 5.66 -0.31 -12.54
C LYS A 270 6.85 -1.00 -13.19
N LEU A 271 7.92 -0.24 -13.35
CA LEU A 271 9.23 -0.75 -13.69
C LEU A 271 10.03 -0.90 -12.41
N LEU A 272 10.61 -2.07 -12.20
CA LEU A 272 11.43 -2.41 -11.04
C LEU A 272 12.90 -2.50 -11.45
N CYS A 273 13.79 -1.97 -10.63
CA CYS A 273 15.22 -2.10 -10.84
C CYS A 273 15.99 -2.10 -9.53
N ALA A 274 17.24 -2.56 -9.58
CA ALA A 274 18.20 -2.50 -8.49
C ALA A 274 19.44 -1.68 -8.89
N ILE A 275 20.28 -1.36 -7.91
CA ILE A 275 21.60 -0.74 -8.08
C ILE A 275 22.66 -1.85 -8.10
#